data_AF-A0A7V9DK90-F1
#
_entry.id   AF-A0A7V9DK90-F1
#
_cell.length_a   1.000
_cell.length_b   1.000
_cell.length_c   1.000
_cell.angle_alpha   90.00
_cell.angle_beta   90.00
_cell.angle_gamma   90.00
#
_symmetry.space_group_name_H-M   'P 1'
#
loop_
_entity.id
_entity.type
_entity.pdbx_description
1 polymer ?
#
loop_
_entity_poly.entity_id
_entity_poly.type
_entity_poly.pdbx_seq_one_letter_code
_entity_poly.pdbx_strand_id
1 'polypeptide(L)'
;MRRELERIEIPGEHEVRERSWAVVQAAFAEHEPQPRRRSWKPVAALALVLAVAAGLLSPPGRAVLDGIREVVGVENAQPALFSLPAPGRLLVTSDAGTWVVDRDGSKRLLGSYREASWSPFGRFVV
;
A
#
# COMPACT_ATOMS: atom_id res chain seq x y z
N MET A 1 15.27 19.48 -18.84
CA MET A 1 15.65 18.37 -19.74
C MET A 1 14.55 17.89 -20.69
N ARG A 2 13.53 17.08 -20.33
CA ARG A 2 12.51 16.59 -21.31
C ARG A 2 11.79 17.72 -22.07
N ARG A 3 11.35 18.76 -21.36
CA ARG A 3 10.68 19.95 -21.92
C ARG A 3 11.58 20.89 -22.76
N GLU A 4 12.90 20.70 -22.73
CA GLU A 4 13.83 21.43 -23.59
C GLU A 4 14.08 20.68 -24.89
N LEU A 5 14.20 19.34 -24.81
CA LEU A 5 14.34 18.48 -25.98
C LEU A 5 13.10 18.53 -26.89
N GLU A 6 11.90 18.63 -26.31
CA GLU A 6 10.63 18.77 -27.06
C GLU A 6 10.51 20.11 -27.83
N ARG A 7 11.36 21.11 -27.53
CA ARG A 7 11.34 22.43 -28.18
C ARG A 7 12.42 22.62 -29.24
N ILE A 8 13.27 21.61 -29.45
CA ILE A 8 14.31 21.65 -30.49
C ILE A 8 13.66 21.24 -31.81
N GLU A 9 13.58 22.17 -32.74
CA GLU A 9 13.14 21.90 -34.10
C GLU A 9 14.25 21.13 -34.82
N ILE A 10 13.98 19.87 -35.19
CA ILE A 10 14.96 19.01 -35.85
C ILE A 10 15.02 19.40 -37.33
N PRO A 11 16.17 19.89 -37.84
CA PRO A 11 16.26 20.31 -39.23
C PRO A 11 15.92 19.16 -40.19
N GLY A 12 15.01 19.41 -41.13
CA GLY A 12 14.60 18.42 -42.13
C GLY A 12 13.75 17.26 -41.58
N GLU A 13 13.17 17.38 -40.38
CA GLU A 13 12.36 16.32 -39.77
C GLU A 13 11.24 15.82 -40.69
N HIS A 14 10.58 16.75 -41.41
CA HIS A 14 9.48 16.42 -42.29
C HIS A 14 9.93 15.54 -43.47
N GLU A 15 11.01 15.92 -44.15
CA GLU A 15 11.56 15.17 -45.29
C GLU A 15 12.09 13.79 -44.87
N VAL A 16 12.67 13.69 -43.68
CA VAL A 16 13.11 12.42 -43.10
C VAL A 16 11.90 11.55 -42.73
N ARG A 17 10.84 12.15 -42.16
CA ARG A 17 9.59 11.46 -41.83
C ARG A 17 8.92 10.91 -43.08
N GLU A 18 8.82 11.68 -44.16
CA GLU A 18 8.22 11.21 -45.42
C GLU A 18 8.98 10.02 -46.02
N ARG A 19 10.31 10.10 -46.10
CA ARG A 19 11.15 9.01 -46.62
C ARG A 19 11.07 7.75 -45.75
N SER A 20 11.15 7.92 -44.43
CA SER A 20 11.05 6.79 -43.50
C SER A 20 9.65 6.18 -43.46
N TRP A 21 8.61 7.00 -43.62
CA TRP A 21 7.22 6.56 -43.63
C TRP A 21 6.93 5.60 -44.80
N ALA A 22 7.42 5.91 -46.00
CA ALA A 22 7.26 5.04 -47.15
C ALA A 22 7.84 3.64 -46.90
N VAL A 23 9.02 3.57 -46.25
CA VAL A 23 9.68 2.30 -45.91
C VAL A 23 8.89 1.53 -44.84
N VAL A 24 8.46 2.19 -43.77
CA VAL A 24 7.70 1.56 -42.69
C VAL A 24 6.33 1.08 -43.19
N GLN A 25 5.66 1.87 -44.02
CA GLN A 25 4.36 1.52 -44.59
C GLN A 25 4.46 0.30 -45.51
N ALA A 26 5.47 0.25 -46.38
CA ALA A 26 5.71 -0.90 -47.25
C ALA A 26 5.98 -2.17 -46.43
N ALA A 27 6.88 -2.07 -45.44
CA ALA A 27 7.18 -3.19 -44.55
C ALA A 27 5.96 -3.65 -43.72
N PHE A 28 5.10 -2.71 -43.29
CA PHE A 28 3.88 -3.03 -42.57
C PHE A 28 2.83 -3.70 -43.46
N ALA A 29 2.73 -3.28 -44.74
CA ALA A 29 1.81 -3.88 -45.70
C ALA A 29 2.18 -5.34 -46.03
N GLU A 30 3.46 -5.65 -46.04
CA GLU A 30 3.98 -7.02 -46.23
C GLU A 30 3.93 -7.84 -44.93
N HIS A 31 3.73 -7.20 -43.78
CA HIS A 31 3.71 -7.89 -42.50
C HIS A 31 2.36 -8.60 -42.27
N GLU A 32 2.40 -9.93 -42.25
CA GLU A 32 1.25 -10.74 -41.86
C GLU A 32 1.00 -10.66 -40.34
N PRO A 33 -0.20 -10.25 -39.87
CA PRO A 33 -0.46 -10.08 -38.44
C PRO A 33 -0.30 -11.41 -37.70
N GLN A 34 0.72 -11.50 -36.84
CA GLN A 34 0.87 -12.68 -36.01
C GLN A 34 -0.29 -12.77 -35.01
N PRO A 35 -1.01 -13.90 -34.93
CA PRO A 35 -2.05 -14.08 -33.92
C PRO A 35 -1.39 -14.06 -32.54
N ARG A 36 -1.55 -12.94 -31.83
CA ARG A 36 -1.18 -12.85 -30.42
C ARG A 36 -2.03 -13.86 -29.66
N ARG A 37 -1.44 -14.99 -29.26
CA ARG A 37 -2.13 -15.99 -28.43
C ARG A 37 -2.62 -15.28 -27.18
N ARG A 38 -3.95 -15.10 -27.07
CA ARG A 38 -4.57 -14.55 -25.88
C ARG A 38 -4.20 -15.45 -24.71
N SER A 39 -3.36 -14.95 -23.81
CA SER A 39 -2.95 -15.72 -22.66
C SER A 39 -4.17 -15.93 -21.77
N TRP A 40 -4.42 -17.18 -21.37
CA TRP A 40 -5.45 -17.55 -20.40
C TRP A 40 -5.01 -17.27 -18.95
N LYS A 41 -3.72 -17.00 -18.74
CA LYS A 41 -3.12 -16.63 -17.45
C LYS A 41 -3.88 -15.56 -16.66
N PRO A 42 -4.32 -14.42 -17.25
CA PRO A 42 -5.14 -13.44 -16.51
C PRO A 42 -6.48 -14.01 -16.02
N VAL A 43 -7.11 -14.90 -16.79
CA VAL A 43 -8.37 -15.54 -16.39
C VAL A 43 -8.13 -16.52 -15.24
N ALA A 44 -7.07 -17.32 -15.33
CA ALA A 44 -6.67 -18.23 -14.26
C ALA A 44 -6.29 -17.48 -12.97
N ALA A 45 -5.56 -16.36 -13.10
CA ALA A 45 -5.21 -15.51 -11.97
C ALA A 45 -6.46 -14.92 -11.30
N LEU A 46 -7.42 -14.42 -12.08
CA LEU A 46 -8.69 -13.92 -11.56
C LEU A 46 -9.48 -15.03 -10.85
N ALA A 47 -9.57 -16.21 -11.45
CA ALA A 47 -10.25 -17.36 -10.85
C ALA A 47 -9.61 -17.78 -9.52
N LEU A 48 -8.28 -17.77 -9.42
CA LEU A 48 -7.56 -18.06 -8.18
C LEU A 48 -7.87 -17.03 -7.09
N VAL A 49 -7.84 -15.73 -7.43
CA VAL A 49 -8.18 -14.65 -6.49
C VAL A 49 -9.61 -14.82 -5.97
N LEU A 50 -10.57 -15.10 -6.85
CA LEU A 50 -11.96 -15.33 -6.47
C LEU A 50 -12.13 -16.54 -5.56
N ALA A 51 -11.42 -17.65 -5.84
CA ALA A 51 -11.45 -18.84 -5.00
C ALA A 51 -10.90 -18.58 -3.60
N VAL A 52 -9.80 -17.85 -3.49
CA VAL A 52 -9.21 -17.45 -2.19
C VAL A 52 -10.16 -16.55 -1.42
N ALA A 53 -10.76 -15.55 -2.08
CA ALA A 53 -11.73 -14.65 -1.45
C ALA A 53 -12.96 -15.42 -0.93
N ALA A 54 -13.51 -16.32 -1.74
CA ALA A 54 -14.62 -17.18 -1.32
C ALA A 54 -14.25 -18.06 -0.12
N GLY A 55 -13.03 -18.61 -0.10
CA GLY A 55 -12.49 -19.37 1.03
C GLY A 55 -12.46 -18.55 2.32
N LEU A 56 -11.99 -17.31 2.28
CA LEU A 56 -11.94 -16.42 3.45
C LEU A 56 -13.33 -16.00 3.95
N LEU A 57 -14.30 -15.84 3.04
CA LEU A 57 -15.68 -15.49 3.41
C LEU A 57 -16.52 -16.72 3.81
N SER A 58 -16.03 -17.93 3.60
CA SER A 58 -16.73 -19.16 3.94
C SER A 58 -16.77 -19.40 5.46
N PRO A 59 -17.74 -20.19 5.97
CA PRO A 59 -17.81 -20.54 7.39
C PRO A 59 -16.50 -21.07 8.00
N PRO A 60 -15.75 -22.01 7.37
CA PRO A 60 -14.47 -22.44 7.91
C PRO A 60 -13.38 -21.37 7.81
N GLY A 61 -13.38 -20.52 6.78
CA GLY A 61 -12.42 -19.42 6.65
C GLY A 61 -12.62 -18.32 7.70
N ARG A 62 -13.87 -17.99 8.01
CA ARG A 62 -14.20 -17.06 9.10
C ARG A 62 -13.80 -17.59 10.46
N ALA A 63 -13.99 -18.88 10.73
CA ALA A 63 -13.58 -19.48 12.01
C ALA A 63 -12.07 -19.32 12.29
N VAL A 64 -11.22 -19.39 11.25
CA VAL A 64 -9.79 -19.14 11.40
C VAL A 64 -9.49 -17.66 11.67
N LEU A 65 -10.20 -16.75 10.99
CA LEU A 65 -10.06 -15.30 11.22
C LEU A 65 -10.53 -14.91 12.63
N ASP A 66 -11.63 -15.51 13.09
CA ASP A 66 -12.18 -15.29 14.43
C ASP A 66 -11.20 -15.80 15.49
N GLY A 67 -10.58 -16.97 15.30
CA GLY A 67 -9.54 -17.47 16.20
C GLY A 67 -8.31 -16.56 16.28
N ILE A 68 -7.87 -15.99 15.16
CA ILE A 68 -6.78 -14.98 15.17
C ILE A 68 -7.23 -13.71 15.89
N ARG A 69 -8.48 -13.28 15.67
CA ARG A 69 -9.04 -12.07 16.29
C ARG A 69 -9.18 -12.19 17.80
N GLU A 70 -9.56 -13.37 18.27
CA GLU A 70 -9.64 -13.74 19.69
C GLU A 70 -8.25 -13.71 20.34
N VAL A 71 -7.24 -14.32 19.71
CA VAL A 71 -5.85 -14.32 20.21
C VAL A 71 -5.25 -12.91 20.23
N VAL A 72 -5.55 -12.09 19.21
CA VAL A 72 -5.10 -10.68 19.14
C VAL A 72 -5.90 -9.78 20.09
N GLY A 73 -7.01 -10.25 20.65
CA GLY A 73 -7.82 -9.52 21.62
C GLY A 73 -8.58 -8.32 21.03
N VAL A 74 -8.85 -8.30 19.72
CA VAL A 74 -9.48 -7.17 19.03
C VAL A 74 -10.92 -6.93 19.54
N GLU A 75 -11.59 -7.95 20.05
CA GLU A 75 -12.94 -7.85 20.62
C GLU A 75 -12.97 -7.05 21.93
N ASN A 76 -11.87 -7.09 22.69
CA ASN A 76 -11.70 -6.33 23.93
C ASN A 76 -11.00 -4.99 23.70
N ALA A 77 -10.53 -4.71 22.49
CA ALA A 77 -9.91 -3.45 22.13
C ALA A 77 -11.02 -2.39 21.98
N GLN A 78 -11.38 -1.74 23.09
CA GLN A 78 -12.32 -0.64 23.06
C GLN A 78 -11.77 0.48 22.13
N PRO A 79 -12.58 1.05 21.22
CA PRO A 79 -12.15 2.07 20.25
C PRO A 79 -11.44 3.28 20.86
N ALA A 80 -11.75 3.54 22.13
CA ALA A 80 -10.92 4.33 23.02
C ALA A 80 -10.48 3.41 24.17
N LEU A 81 -9.18 3.42 24.52
CA LEU A 81 -8.76 3.01 25.85
C LEU A 81 -9.48 3.95 26.82
N PHE A 82 -10.65 3.60 27.35
CA PHE A 82 -11.34 4.38 28.40
C PHE A 82 -10.65 4.20 29.76
N SER A 83 -9.84 3.14 29.87
CA SER A 83 -8.87 2.97 30.93
C SER A 83 -7.82 1.95 30.51
N LEU A 84 -6.66 2.01 31.16
CA LEU A 84 -5.61 1.00 30.97
C LEU A 84 -5.92 -0.26 31.79
N PRO A 85 -5.66 -1.46 31.24
CA PRO A 85 -5.93 -2.73 31.93
C PRO A 85 -5.04 -2.96 33.16
N ALA A 86 -3.96 -2.19 33.30
CA ALA A 86 -3.07 -2.20 34.45
C ALA A 86 -2.80 -0.74 34.92
N PRO A 87 -2.47 -0.54 36.21
CA PRO A 87 -2.05 0.77 36.71
C PRO A 87 -0.79 1.26 35.98
N GLY A 88 -0.72 2.57 35.71
CA GLY A 88 0.45 3.20 35.11
C GLY A 88 0.07 4.14 33.97
N ARG A 89 1.08 4.51 33.19
CA ARG A 89 0.94 5.32 31.97
C ARG A 89 1.63 4.60 30.83
N LEU A 90 1.06 4.67 29.63
CA LEU A 90 1.69 4.14 28.42
C LEU A 90 2.34 5.25 27.62
N LEU A 91 3.50 4.95 27.04
CA LEU A 91 4.16 5.77 26.04
C LEU A 91 4.00 5.07 24.69
N VAL A 92 3.38 5.75 23.73
CA VAL A 92 3.02 5.17 22.43
C VAL A 92 3.57 6.06 21.33
N THR A 93 4.30 5.47 20.40
CA THR A 93 4.76 6.15 19.18
C THR A 93 3.92 5.69 18.00
N SER A 94 3.38 6.64 17.24
CA SER A 94 2.64 6.42 15.99
C SER A 94 3.09 7.40 14.93
N ASP A 95 2.55 7.29 13.72
CA ASP A 95 2.84 8.23 12.62
C ASP A 95 2.47 9.69 12.95
N ALA A 96 1.55 9.90 13.89
CA ALA A 96 1.17 11.24 14.38
C ALA A 96 2.15 11.80 15.44
N GLY A 97 3.08 10.99 15.94
CA GLY A 97 4.06 11.36 16.97
C GLY A 97 3.97 10.51 18.23
N THR A 98 4.60 10.99 19.30
CA THR A 98 4.67 10.31 20.59
C THR A 98 3.60 10.80 21.54
N TRP A 99 2.89 9.88 22.19
CA TRP A 99 1.77 10.13 23.09
C TRP A 99 2.02 9.54 24.47
N VAL A 100 1.51 10.20 25.50
CA VAL A 100 1.29 9.60 26.82
C VAL A 100 -0.20 9.28 26.93
N VAL A 101 -0.51 8.04 27.28
CA VAL A 101 -1.86 7.59 27.63
C VAL A 101 -1.90 7.38 29.13
N ASP A 102 -2.77 8.11 29.83
CA ASP A 102 -2.97 7.97 31.26
C ASP A 102 -3.93 6.80 31.57
N ARG A 103 -4.02 6.43 32.85
CA ARG A 103 -4.81 5.32 33.34
C ARG A 103 -6.30 5.44 33.00
N ASP A 104 -6.82 6.66 32.98
CA ASP A 104 -8.20 6.98 32.60
C ASP A 104 -8.42 7.04 31.08
N GLY A 105 -7.39 6.67 30.30
CA GLY A 105 -7.47 6.70 28.86
C GLY A 105 -7.20 8.04 28.22
N SER A 106 -7.03 9.11 29.00
CA SER A 106 -6.70 10.43 28.49
C SER A 106 -5.37 10.39 27.73
N LYS A 107 -5.31 11.11 26.61
CA LYS A 107 -4.16 11.08 25.68
C LYS A 107 -3.56 12.48 25.58
N ARG A 108 -2.24 12.56 25.76
CA ARG A 108 -1.46 13.79 25.56
C ARG A 108 -0.38 13.57 24.51
N LEU A 109 -0.45 14.30 23.41
CA LEU A 109 0.62 14.35 22.42
C LEU A 109 1.82 15.10 22.99
N LEU A 110 3.00 14.47 22.96
CA LEU A 110 4.27 15.09 23.37
C LEU A 110 4.93 15.84 22.22
N GLY A 111 4.67 15.42 20.97
CA GLY A 111 5.20 16.04 19.77
C GLY A 111 5.55 15.00 18.70
N SER A 112 6.09 15.47 17.58
CA SER A 112 6.50 14.65 16.43
C SER A 112 7.86 13.97 16.65
N TYR A 113 8.03 13.31 17.80
CA TYR A 113 9.22 12.50 18.09
C TYR A 113 9.10 11.13 17.42
N ARG A 114 10.23 10.61 16.91
CA ARG A 114 10.28 9.30 16.23
C ARG A 114 10.46 8.14 17.20
N GLU A 115 11.00 8.41 18.37
CA GLU A 115 11.27 7.44 19.42
C GLU A 115 11.21 8.18 20.76
N ALA A 116 10.81 7.46 21.80
CA ALA A 116 10.79 7.99 23.16
C ALA A 116 10.87 6.85 24.17
N SER A 117 11.49 7.12 25.31
CA SER A 117 11.61 6.18 26.44
C SER A 117 11.32 6.87 27.77
N TRP A 118 10.84 6.10 28.74
CA TRP A 118 10.71 6.58 30.10
C TRP A 118 12.05 6.53 30.83
N SER A 119 12.32 7.57 31.63
CA SER A 119 13.33 7.47 32.70
C SER A 119 13.01 6.29 33.64
N PRO A 120 14.00 5.73 34.37
CA PRO A 120 13.81 4.54 35.21
C PRO A 120 12.64 4.61 36.21
N PHE A 121 12.30 5.81 36.67
CA PHE A 121 11.21 6.05 37.62
C PHE A 121 9.95 6.65 36.98
N GLY A 122 9.88 6.70 35.64
CA GLY A 122 8.75 7.25 34.90
C GLY A 122 8.50 8.74 35.13
N ARG A 123 9.52 9.50 35.57
CA ARG A 123 9.38 10.95 35.87
C ARG A 123 9.57 11.83 34.64
N PHE A 124 10.45 11.42 33.74
CA PHE A 124 10.79 12.12 32.50
C PHE A 124 10.66 11.19 31.30
N VAL A 125 10.43 11.78 30.12
CA VAL A 125 10.49 11.13 28.81
C VAL A 125 11.72 11.65 28.09
N VAL A 126 12.51 10.75 27.51
CA VAL A 126 13.71 11.05 26.70
C VAL A 126 13.54 10.54 25.28
#